data_AF-I4N186-F1
#
_entry.id   AF-I4N186-F1
#
_cell.length_a   1.000
_cell.length_b   1.000
_cell.length_c   1.000
_cell.angle_alpha   90.00
_cell.angle_beta   90.00
_cell.angle_gamma   90.00
#
_symmetry.space_group_name_H-M   'P 1'
#
loop_
_entity.id
_entity.type
_entity.pdbx_description
1 polymer ?
#
loop_
_entity_poly.entity_id
_entity_poly.type
_entity_poly.pdbx_seq_one_letter_code
_entity_poly.pdbx_strand_id
1 'polypeptide(L)' 'MLKNLQPRAHVKIASVTANRAFGVIDSDARPMFQVVGGISAEDALVHASPILKSAYETAYELTDNGWSHTGLIW' A
#
# COMPACT_ATOMS: atom_id res chain seq x y z
N MET A 1 -4.10 -21.92 46.52
CA MET A 1 -4.26 -22.65 45.25
C MET A 1 -4.05 -21.64 44.12
N LEU A 2 -2.82 -21.58 43.58
CA LEU A 2 -2.41 -20.58 42.57
C LEU A 2 -3.03 -20.97 41.22
N LYS A 3 -3.88 -20.10 40.66
CA LYS A 3 -4.40 -20.25 39.30
C LYS A 3 -3.29 -19.83 38.34
N ASN A 4 -2.63 -20.80 37.73
CA ASN A 4 -1.68 -20.59 36.63
C ASN A 4 -2.44 -20.01 35.42
N LEU A 5 -2.54 -18.68 35.33
CA LEU A 5 -2.88 -18.02 34.07
C LEU A 5 -1.66 -18.11 33.16
N GLN A 6 -1.72 -19.02 32.21
CA GLN A 6 -0.82 -19.00 31.06
C GLN A 6 -1.05 -17.70 30.29
N PRO A 7 -0.01 -16.89 30.01
CA PRO A 7 -0.18 -15.75 29.11
C PRO A 7 -0.49 -16.32 27.73
N ARG A 8 -1.70 -16.02 27.24
CA ARG A 8 -2.13 -16.37 25.90
C ARG A 8 -1.20 -15.62 24.95
N ALA A 9 -0.15 -16.29 24.45
CA ALA A 9 0.71 -15.75 23.43
C ALA A 9 -0.19 -15.44 22.23
N HIS A 10 -0.49 -14.16 22.01
CA HIS A 10 -1.04 -13.72 20.75
C HIS A 10 0.03 -13.98 19.72
N VAL A 11 -0.08 -15.12 19.03
CA VAL A 11 0.68 -15.36 17.81
C VAL A 11 0.20 -14.27 16.84
N LYS A 12 0.95 -13.17 16.78
CA LYS A 12 0.80 -12.16 15.74
C LYS A 12 1.20 -12.88 14.47
N ILE A 13 0.23 -13.48 13.77
CA ILE A 13 0.47 -14.06 12.46
C ILE A 13 0.91 -12.88 11.60
N ALA A 14 2.21 -12.83 11.28
CA ALA A 14 2.75 -11.78 10.43
C ALA A 14 2.02 -11.86 9.09
N SER A 15 1.25 -10.82 8.79
CA SER A 15 0.54 -10.72 7.51
C SER A 15 1.58 -10.56 6.41
N VAL A 16 1.42 -11.31 5.33
CA VAL A 16 2.26 -11.19 4.13
C VAL A 16 1.43 -10.66 2.97
N THR A 17 2.07 -9.95 2.06
CA THR A 17 1.43 -9.50 0.83
C THR A 17 0.91 -10.70 0.04
N ALA A 18 -0.27 -10.54 -0.55
CA ALA A 18 -0.83 -11.51 -1.50
C ALA A 18 -0.39 -11.14 -2.92
N ASN A 19 -0.25 -12.15 -3.78
CA ASN A 19 -0.07 -11.89 -5.20
C ASN A 19 -1.39 -11.38 -5.80
N ARG A 20 -1.42 -10.12 -6.25
CA ARG A 20 -2.65 -9.50 -6.76
C ARG A 20 -2.36 -8.43 -7.81
N ALA A 21 -2.92 -8.61 -9.00
CA ALA A 21 -2.90 -7.60 -10.04
C ALA A 21 -3.95 -6.49 -9.79
N PHE A 22 -3.66 -5.25 -10.17
CA PHE A 22 -4.55 -4.10 -9.99
C PHE A 22 -4.25 -2.96 -10.98
N GLY A 23 -5.14 -1.97 -11.01
CA GLY A 23 -5.00 -0.76 -11.82
C GLY A 23 -5.63 -0.85 -13.21
N VAL A 24 -5.22 0.07 -14.08
CA VAL A 24 -5.69 0.17 -15.47
C VAL A 24 -5.16 -1.03 -16.27
N ILE A 25 -5.93 -1.43 -17.26
CA ILE A 25 -5.57 -2.48 -18.21
C ILE A 25 -4.86 -1.85 -19.41
N ASP A 26 -3.72 -2.40 -19.82
CA ASP A 26 -2.95 -1.93 -20.98
C ASP A 26 -3.54 -2.40 -22.32
N SER A 27 -2.86 -2.08 -23.43
CA SER A 27 -3.28 -2.48 -24.78
C SER A 27 -3.30 -3.99 -25.00
N ASP A 28 -2.58 -4.75 -24.17
CA ASP A 28 -2.45 -6.20 -24.24
C ASP A 28 -3.43 -6.91 -23.26
N ALA A 29 -4.40 -6.17 -22.73
CA ALA A 29 -5.37 -6.63 -21.74
C ALA A 29 -4.73 -7.07 -20.40
N ARG A 30 -3.55 -6.54 -20.05
CA ARG A 30 -2.86 -6.86 -18.80
C ARG A 30 -2.98 -5.73 -17.78
N PRO A 31 -3.17 -6.03 -16.49
CA PRO A 31 -3.11 -5.01 -15.45
C PRO A 31 -1.73 -4.37 -15.40
N MET A 32 -1.69 -3.04 -15.34
CA MET A 32 -0.42 -2.29 -15.31
C MET A 32 0.37 -2.48 -14.01
N PHE A 33 -0.27 -2.86 -12.91
CA PHE A 33 0.39 -3.03 -11.62
C PHE A 33 0.11 -4.40 -11.00
N GLN A 34 1.09 -4.91 -10.25
CA GLN A 34 0.99 -6.17 -9.54
C GLN A 34 1.65 -6.07 -8.16
N VAL A 35 0.90 -6.45 -7.13
CA VAL A 35 1.43 -6.72 -5.79
C VAL A 35 2.14 -8.06 -5.84
N VAL A 36 3.43 -8.08 -5.52
CA VAL A 36 4.22 -9.31 -5.35
C VAL A 36 3.94 -9.87 -3.97
N GLY A 37 3.55 -11.15 -3.93
CA GLY A 37 3.25 -11.85 -2.68
C GLY A 37 4.50 -12.27 -1.90
N GLY A 38 4.33 -12.57 -0.61
CA GLY A 38 5.38 -13.14 0.24
C GLY A 38 6.29 -12.12 0.91
N ILE A 39 5.99 -10.83 0.79
CA ILE A 39 6.68 -9.75 1.51
C ILE A 39 5.94 -9.52 2.84
N SER A 40 6.65 -9.23 3.92
CA SER A 40 6.02 -8.77 5.17
C SER A 40 5.13 -7.56 4.88
N ALA A 41 3.86 -7.62 5.30
CA ALA A 41 2.93 -6.52 5.08
C ALA A 41 3.36 -5.26 5.84
N GLU A 42 3.98 -5.41 7.01
CA GLU A 42 4.53 -4.30 7.79
C GLU A 42 5.68 -3.61 7.04
N ASP A 43 6.63 -4.39 6.50
CA ASP A 43 7.74 -3.84 5.73
C ASP A 43 7.26 -3.20 4.42
N ALA A 44 6.33 -3.86 3.72
CA ALA A 44 5.72 -3.31 2.51
C ALA A 44 5.04 -1.95 2.78
N LEU A 45 4.33 -1.82 3.91
CA LEU A 45 3.69 -0.56 4.32
C LEU A 45 4.73 0.51 4.70
N VAL A 46 5.79 0.16 5.41
CA VAL A 46 6.88 1.10 5.75
C VAL A 46 7.49 1.69 4.48
N HIS A 47 7.70 0.87 3.44
CA HIS A 47 8.27 1.34 2.17
C HIS A 47 7.27 2.08 1.28
N ALA A 48 6.00 1.68 1.27
CA ALA A 48 4.97 2.33 0.45
C ALA A 48 4.51 3.69 1.02
N SER A 49 4.51 3.85 2.35
CA SER A 49 3.95 5.04 3.01
C SER A 49 4.57 6.37 2.57
N PRO A 50 5.90 6.52 2.45
CA PRO A 50 6.50 7.77 1.96
C PRO A 50 6.06 8.12 0.54
N ILE A 51 5.99 7.12 -0.34
CA ILE A 51 5.57 7.30 -1.74
C ILE A 51 4.11 7.77 -1.80
N LEU A 52 3.23 7.11 -1.03
CA LEU A 52 1.81 7.49 -0.95
C LEU A 52 1.64 8.89 -0.37
N LYS A 53 2.44 9.27 0.64
CA LYS A 53 2.43 10.60 1.22
C LYS A 53 2.86 11.66 0.20
N SER A 54 3.98 11.44 -0.49
CA SER A 54 4.45 12.39 -1.52
C SER A 54 3.46 12.51 -2.68
N ALA A 55 2.88 11.39 -3.15
CA ALA A 55 1.85 11.42 -4.19
C ALA A 55 0.62 12.24 -3.75
N TYR A 56 0.20 12.11 -2.48
CA TYR A 56 -0.89 12.89 -1.93
C TYR A 56 -0.55 14.39 -1.84
N GLU A 57 0.64 14.73 -1.31
CA GLU A 57 1.09 16.12 -1.19
C GLU A 57 1.20 16.80 -2.57
N THR A 58 1.80 16.12 -3.55
CA THR A 58 1.90 16.64 -4.93
C THR A 58 0.53 16.80 -5.59
N ALA A 59 -0.38 15.84 -5.40
CA ALA A 59 -1.74 15.97 -5.93
C ALA A 59 -2.49 17.15 -5.30
N TYR A 60 -2.32 17.34 -3.98
CA TYR A 60 -2.95 18.44 -3.26
C TYR A 60 -2.39 19.80 -3.72
N GLU A 61 -1.07 19.96 -3.79
CA GLU A 61 -0.43 21.16 -4.33
C GLU A 61 -0.96 21.45 -5.74
N LEU A 62 -0.97 20.46 -6.64
CA LEU A 62 -1.49 20.66 -8.00
C LEU A 62 -2.93 21.22 -8.02
N THR A 63 -3.78 20.77 -7.10
CA THR A 63 -5.17 21.23 -7.01
C THR A 63 -5.37 22.57 -6.30
N ASP A 64 -4.53 22.91 -5.32
CA ASP A 64 -4.66 24.14 -4.51
C ASP A 64 -4.05 25.36 -5.23
N ASN A 65 -3.15 25.12 -6.19
CA ASN A 65 -2.47 26.16 -6.99
C ASN A 65 -3.38 26.86 -8.02
N GLY A 66 -4.67 26.50 -8.12
CA GLY A 66 -5.62 27.11 -9.04
C GLY A 66 -5.33 26.92 -10.53
N TRP A 67 -4.32 26.12 -10.90
CA TRP A 67 -4.04 25.81 -12.29
C TRP A 67 -4.91 24.63 -12.72
N SER A 68 -5.97 24.96 -13.45
CA SER A 68 -6.93 24.06 -14.11
C SER A 68 -6.33 23.17 -15.21
N HIS A 69 -5.02 22.92 -15.18
CA HIS A 69 -4.35 22.00 -16.10
C HIS A 69 -4.49 20.59 -15.53
N THR A 70 -5.66 20.02 -15.81
CA THR A 70 -6.00 18.61 -15.57
C THR A 70 -5.12 17.73 -16.44
N GLY A 71 -3.92 17.43 -15.97
CA GLY A 71 -3.03 16.50 -16.66
C GLY A 71 -1.90 16.08 -15.75
N LEU A 72 -2.00 14.85 -15.22
CA LEU A 72 -0.84 14.15 -14.72
C LEU A 72 0.11 13.98 -15.93
N ILE A 73 1.20 14.76 -15.96
CA ILE A 73 2.30 14.48 -16.88
C ILE A 73 3.01 13.25 -16.30
N TRP A 74 2.71 12.10 -16.89
CA TRP A 74 3.51 10.88 -16.78
C TRP A 74 4.45 10.82 -18.00
#